data_AF-A0A522DGA1-F1
#
_entry.id   AF-A0A522DGA1-F1
#
_cell.length_a   1.000
_cell.length_b   1.000
_cell.length_c   1.000
_cell.angle_alpha   90.00
_cell.angle_beta   90.00
_cell.angle_gamma   90.00
#
_symmetry.space_group_name_H-M   'P 1'
#
loop_
_entity.id
_entity.type
_entity.pdbx_description
1 polymer ?
#
loop_
_entity_poly.entity_id
_entity_poly.type
_entity_poly.pdbx_seq_one_letter_code
_entity_poly.pdbx_strand_id
1 'polypeptide(L)'
;MMLTKRVQIGELTLGGGAPLLLVAGPCVIESEDHLLRIGEAIKAVCEACRVPLILKSSYDKANRSSGRSFRGPGLEEGLRILERV
;
A
#
# COMPACT_ATOMS: atom_id res chain seq x y z
N MET A 1 27.90 10.97 10.13
CA MET A 1 26.99 10.39 9.12
C MET A 1 26.02 11.48 8.70
N MET A 2 25.92 11.81 7.41
CA MET A 2 24.86 12.71 6.95
C MET A 2 23.53 11.95 6.98
N LEU A 3 22.52 12.52 7.63
CA LEU A 3 21.18 11.96 7.63
C LEU A 3 20.53 12.17 6.26
N THR A 4 19.73 11.20 5.82
CA THR A 4 18.92 11.34 4.61
C THR A 4 17.88 12.43 4.78
N LYS A 5 17.30 12.92 3.68
CA LYS A 5 16.22 13.91 3.71
C LYS A 5 15.00 13.34 4.46
N ARG A 6 14.33 14.16 5.27
CA ARG A 6 13.03 13.84 5.88
C ARG A 6 11.89 14.14 4.91
N VAL A 7 10.92 13.24 4.84
CA VAL A 7 9.69 13.38 4.06
C VAL A 7 8.49 13.11 4.97
N GLN A 8 7.51 14.01 4.98
CA GLN A 8 6.27 13.87 5.75
C GLN A 8 5.16 13.31 4.85
N ILE A 9 4.42 12.31 5.35
CA ILE A 9 3.27 11.69 4.68
C ILE A 9 2.15 11.57 5.71
N GLY A 10 1.22 12.53 5.72
CA GLY A 10 0.24 12.66 6.81
C GLY A 10 0.96 12.80 8.16
N GLU A 11 0.66 11.89 9.09
CA GLU A 11 1.30 11.82 10.41
C GLU A 11 2.64 11.06 10.41
N LEU A 12 3.02 10.42 9.29
CA LEU A 12 4.22 9.59 9.21
C LEU A 12 5.43 10.38 8.69
N THR A 13 6.61 10.09 9.23
CA THR A 13 7.89 10.66 8.75
C THR A 13 8.80 9.55 8.23
N LEU A 14 9.31 9.71 7.01
CA LEU A 14 10.31 8.85 6.38
C LEU A 14 11.68 9.55 6.32
N GLY A 15 12.75 8.80 6.58
CA GLY A 15 14.12 9.28 6.42
C GLY A 15 14.60 10.15 7.58
N GLY A 16 15.81 10.69 7.46
CA GLY A 16 16.41 11.59 8.45
C GLY A 16 16.54 11.02 9.87
N GLY A 17 16.70 9.70 9.98
CA GLY A 17 16.81 8.97 11.24
C GLY A 17 15.47 8.50 11.84
N ALA A 18 14.34 8.72 11.16
CA ALA A 18 13.05 8.19 11.59
C ALA A 18 13.04 6.64 11.58
N PRO A 19 12.14 6.00 12.38
CA PRO A 19 11.97 4.56 12.36
C PRO A 19 11.67 4.00 10.97
N LEU A 20 11.95 2.70 10.79
CA LEU A 20 11.54 1.98 9.58
C LEU A 20 10.03 2.13 9.37
N LEU A 21 9.62 2.48 8.15
CA LEU A 21 8.23 2.49 7.70
C LEU A 21 8.06 1.42 6.62
N LEU A 22 6.99 0.63 6.69
CA LEU A 22 6.67 -0.39 5.70
C LEU A 22 5.63 0.12 4.72
N VAL A 23 5.90 -0.02 3.42
CA VAL A 23 4.89 0.13 2.36
C VAL A 23 4.61 -1.26 1.81
N ALA A 24 3.41 -1.81 2.05
CA ALA A 24 3.11 -3.20 1.72
C ALA A 24 1.64 -3.40 1.36
N GLY A 25 1.36 -4.47 0.63
CA GLY A 25 0.01 -4.87 0.22
C GLY A 25 0.04 -5.66 -1.10
N PRO A 26 -1.12 -6.08 -1.62
CA PRO A 26 -1.17 -6.89 -2.82
C PRO A 26 -0.73 -6.09 -4.05
N CYS A 27 -0.24 -6.81 -5.06
CA CYS A 27 0.28 -6.17 -6.27
C CYS A 27 -0.78 -5.32 -6.99
N VAL A 28 -2.00 -5.85 -7.09
CA VAL A 28 -3.19 -5.24 -7.72
C VAL A 28 -4.41 -5.53 -6.84
N ILE A 29 -5.42 -4.67 -6.89
CA ILE A 29 -6.70 -4.92 -6.23
C ILE A 29 -7.42 -6.03 -7.00
N GLU A 30 -7.67 -7.16 -6.34
CA GLU A 30 -8.43 -8.28 -6.93
C GLU A 30 -9.91 -8.23 -6.53
N SER A 31 -10.19 -7.83 -5.28
CA SER A 31 -11.52 -7.52 -4.75
C SER A 31 -11.37 -6.71 -3.45
N GLU A 32 -12.44 -6.04 -3.01
CA GLU A 32 -12.50 -5.30 -1.74
C GLU A 32 -12.21 -6.23 -0.55
N ASP A 33 -12.93 -7.34 -0.44
CA ASP A 33 -12.75 -8.34 0.63
C ASP A 33 -11.35 -8.94 0.68
N HIS A 34 -10.70 -9.10 -0.48
CA HIS A 34 -9.33 -9.57 -0.52
C HIS A 34 -8.35 -8.52 0.00
N LEU A 35 -8.53 -7.24 -0.40
CA LEU A 35 -7.67 -6.15 0.05
C LEU A 35 -7.82 -5.90 1.56
N LEU A 36 -9.05 -5.92 2.08
CA LEU A 36 -9.33 -5.77 3.51
C LEU A 36 -8.62 -6.85 4.32
N ARG A 37 -8.81 -8.14 3.97
CA ARG A 37 -8.19 -9.26 4.70
C ARG A 37 -6.66 -9.20 4.68
N ILE A 38 -6.05 -8.86 3.56
CA ILE A 38 -4.59 -8.68 3.49
C ILE A 38 -4.16 -7.47 4.33
N GLY A 39 -4.89 -6.36 4.25
CA GLY A 39 -4.59 -5.15 5.00
C GLY A 39 -4.61 -5.39 6.52
N GLU A 40 -5.64 -6.07 7.02
CA GLU A 40 -5.75 -6.47 8.43
C GLU A 40 -4.58 -7.36 8.87
N ALA A 41 -4.22 -8.36 8.07
CA ALA A 41 -3.12 -9.26 8.38
C ALA A 41 -1.77 -8.53 8.45
N ILE A 42 -1.48 -7.65 7.48
CA ILE A 42 -0.23 -6.87 7.47
C ILE A 42 -0.22 -5.89 8.64
N LYS A 43 -1.34 -5.21 8.90
CA LYS A 43 -1.48 -4.29 10.03
C LYS A 43 -1.17 -4.98 11.36
N ALA A 44 -1.74 -6.15 11.61
CA ALA A 44 -1.50 -6.91 12.83
C ALA A 44 0.00 -7.25 13.04
N VAL A 45 0.70 -7.63 11.97
CA VAL A 45 2.15 -7.88 12.01
C VAL A 45 2.93 -6.60 12.28
N CYS A 46 2.58 -5.50 11.59
CA CYS A 46 3.21 -4.19 11.78
C CYS A 46 3.04 -3.66 13.20
N GLU A 47 1.86 -3.82 13.80
CA GLU A 47 1.58 -3.46 15.18
C GLU A 47 2.43 -4.28 16.16
N ALA A 48 2.52 -5.60 15.97
CA ALA A 48 3.36 -6.47 16.79
C ALA A 48 4.85 -6.08 16.71
N CYS A 49 5.32 -5.69 15.53
CA CYS A 49 6.69 -5.25 15.28
C CYS A 49 6.94 -3.77 15.62
N ARG A 50 5.90 -2.99 15.96
CA ARG A 50 5.96 -1.53 16.15
C ARG A 50 6.52 -0.78 14.95
N VAL A 51 6.13 -1.21 13.74
CA VAL A 51 6.53 -0.61 12.46
C VAL A 51 5.33 0.10 11.83
N PRO A 52 5.41 1.40 11.54
CA PRO A 52 4.38 2.10 10.77
C PRO A 52 4.12 1.46 9.41
N LEU A 53 2.86 1.46 8.97
CA LEU A 53 2.42 0.85 7.71
C LEU A 53 1.75 1.90 6.82
N ILE A 54 2.10 1.88 5.54
CA ILE A 54 1.28 2.42 4.44
C ILE A 54 0.81 1.21 3.62
N LEU A 55 -0.50 0.96 3.62
CA LEU A 55 -1.08 -0.05 2.76
C LEU A 55 -0.97 0.40 1.30
N LYS A 56 -0.56 -0.50 0.41
CA LYS A 56 -0.41 -0.22 -1.02
C LYS A 56 -1.09 -1.28 -1.86
N SER A 57 -1.87 -0.86 -2.86
CA SER A 57 -2.28 -1.71 -3.97
C SER A 57 -2.38 -0.91 -5.26
N SER A 58 -2.39 -1.58 -6.41
CA SER A 58 -2.61 -0.93 -7.72
C SER A 58 -4.05 -1.13 -8.17
N TYR A 59 -4.75 -0.06 -8.55
CA TYR A 59 -6.08 -0.15 -9.17
C TYR A 59 -6.02 -0.56 -10.66
N ASP A 60 -4.89 -0.30 -11.31
CA ASP A 60 -4.63 -0.67 -12.70
C ASP A 60 -3.18 -1.14 -12.90
N LYS A 61 -2.99 -2.07 -13.83
CA LYS A 61 -1.70 -2.59 -14.27
C LYS A 61 -1.57 -2.40 -15.78
N ALA A 62 -1.13 -1.22 -16.18
CA ALA A 62 -0.98 -0.84 -17.59
C ALA A 62 0.12 -1.61 -18.34
N ASN A 63 1.02 -2.28 -17.63
CA ASN A 63 2.21 -2.94 -18.16
C ASN A 63 2.07 -4.47 -18.27
N ARG A 64 0.87 -4.97 -18.64
CA ARG A 64 0.67 -6.40 -18.91
C ARG A 64 1.19 -6.77 -20.30
N SER A 65 1.73 -7.99 -20.42
CA SER A 65 2.23 -8.52 -21.70
C SER A 65 1.11 -8.79 -22.73
N SER A 66 -0.15 -8.88 -22.29
CA SER A 66 -1.33 -9.01 -23.14
C SER A 66 -2.43 -8.06 -22.69
N GLY A 67 -3.04 -7.35 -23.64
CA GLY A 67 -4.17 -6.45 -23.40
C GLY A 67 -5.45 -7.14 -22.91
N ARG A 68 -5.54 -8.47 -23.01
CA ARG A 68 -6.66 -9.27 -22.47
C ARG A 68 -6.47 -9.68 -21.02
N SER A 69 -5.30 -9.42 -20.43
CA SER A 69 -5.04 -9.77 -19.03
C SER A 69 -5.89 -8.90 -18.11
N PHE A 70 -6.39 -9.47 -17.00
CA PHE A 70 -6.98 -8.68 -15.92
C PHE A 70 -6.02 -7.56 -15.50
N ARG A 71 -6.48 -6.34 -15.27
CA ARG A 71 -5.61 -5.21 -14.90
C ARG A 71 -5.90 -4.63 -13.52
N GLY A 72 -6.95 -5.08 -12.86
CA GLY A 72 -7.50 -4.43 -11.67
C GLY A 72 -8.90 -3.88 -11.94
N PRO A 73 -9.53 -3.28 -10.92
CA PRO A 73 -10.88 -2.72 -11.02
C PRO A 73 -10.95 -1.42 -11.84
N GLY A 74 -9.82 -0.79 -12.15
CA GLY A 74 -9.79 0.52 -12.80
C GLY A 74 -9.84 1.67 -11.80
N LEU A 75 -9.75 2.90 -12.31
CA LEU A 75 -9.53 4.10 -11.49
C LEU A 75 -10.68 4.35 -10.49
N GLU A 76 -11.93 4.44 -10.96
CA GLU A 76 -13.08 4.81 -10.12
C GLU A 76 -13.30 3.79 -9.00
N GLU A 77 -13.49 2.52 -9.35
CA GLU A 77 -13.75 1.46 -8.38
C GLU A 77 -12.53 1.18 -7.50
N GLY A 78 -11.32 1.26 -8.05
CA GLY A 78 -10.11 1.08 -7.27
C GLY A 78 -9.90 2.19 -6.23
N LEU A 79 -10.22 3.45 -6.55
CA LEU A 79 -10.17 4.54 -5.58
C LEU A 79 -11.27 4.40 -4.52
N ARG A 80 -12.49 4.00 -4.90
CA ARG A 80 -13.57 3.69 -3.93
C ARG A 80 -13.14 2.61 -2.93
N ILE A 81 -12.51 1.54 -3.42
CA ILE A 81 -12.00 0.46 -2.57
C ILE A 81 -10.86 0.98 -1.67
N LEU A 82 -9.91 1.74 -2.20
CA LEU A 82 -8.78 2.29 -1.42
C LEU A 82 -9.20 3.30 -0.36
N GLU A 83 -10.29 4.04 -0.57
CA GLU A 83 -10.86 4.94 0.44
C GLU A 83 -11.53 4.16 1.59
N ARG A 84 -12.10 2.99 1.27
CA ARG A 84 -12.83 2.16 2.23
C ARG A 84 -11.91 1.41 3.20
N VAL A 85 -10.73 0.99 2.73
CA VAL A 85 -9.74 0.18 3.48
C VAL A 85 -8.80 1.06 4.30
#